data_AF-A0A921R7S6-F1
#
_entry.id   AF-A0A921R7S6-F1
#
_cell.length_a   1.000
_cell.length_b   1.000
_cell.length_c   1.000
_cell.angle_alpha   90.00
_cell.angle_beta   90.00
_cell.angle_gamma   90.00
#
_symmetry.space_group_name_H-M   'P 1'
#
loop_
_entity.id
_entity.type
_entity.pdbx_description
1 polymer ?
#
loop_
_entity_poly.entity_id
_entity_poly.type
_entity_poly.pdbx_seq_one_letter_code
_entity_poly.pdbx_strand_id
1 'polypeptide(L)'
;MRPLDEKETTQVFEKLFKFTGPNLKHLLERPAVEGPDAEPGRYCLRLHRNRVYYAAEALVRRATAVSRPRLAGVGTPIGKFTHHGAFHLTVHALDLLAAHARRRVWLKPDTERSFLFGNSVPKSSLARITENTKAGDGVVVMSMADVPLGFGIAARSAQDCRKADTNAVVVLHQADAGEYLRKEEELM
;
A
#
# COMPACT_ATOMS: atom_id res chain seq x y z
N MET A 1 1.32 0.90 22.21
CA MET A 1 1.95 0.99 20.86
C MET A 1 3.38 1.46 21.03
N ARG A 2 4.33 0.94 20.26
CA ARG A 2 5.74 1.35 20.33
C ARG A 2 6.17 2.12 19.08
N PRO A 3 7.18 3.01 19.16
CA PRO A 3 7.90 3.46 17.96
C PRO A 3 8.53 2.29 17.21
N LEU A 4 8.73 2.47 15.90
CA LEU A 4 9.50 1.54 15.08
C LEU A 4 10.99 1.71 15.37
N ASP A 5 11.74 0.63 15.31
CA ASP A 5 13.20 0.68 15.38
C ASP A 5 13.77 1.20 14.06
N GLU A 6 15.04 1.62 14.04
CA GLU A 6 15.68 2.14 12.82
C GLU A 6 15.64 1.12 11.67
N LYS A 7 15.92 -0.16 11.96
CA LYS A 7 15.87 -1.25 10.97
C LYS A 7 14.46 -1.44 10.41
N GLU A 8 13.45 -1.44 11.26
CA GLU A 8 12.05 -1.59 10.86
C GLU A 8 11.59 -0.40 10.02
N THR A 9 11.99 0.80 10.44
CA THR A 9 11.69 2.06 9.77
C THR A 9 12.24 2.08 8.35
N THR A 10 13.51 1.67 8.18
CA THR A 10 14.14 1.54 6.86
C THR A 10 13.38 0.55 5.97
N GLN A 11 13.01 -0.63 6.48
CA GLN A 11 12.26 -1.61 5.70
C GLN A 11 10.88 -1.10 5.24
N VAL A 12 10.16 -0.42 6.12
CA VAL A 12 8.85 0.18 5.79
C VAL A 12 9.04 1.24 4.72
N PHE A 13 9.99 2.16 4.90
CA PHE A 13 10.21 3.22 3.93
C PHE A 13 10.73 2.72 2.60
N GLU A 14 11.62 1.73 2.56
CA GLU A 14 12.05 1.09 1.31
C GLU A 14 10.87 0.50 0.53
N LYS A 15 9.95 -0.18 1.22
CA LYS A 15 8.76 -0.74 0.59
C LYS A 15 7.81 0.35 0.07
N LEU A 16 7.56 1.40 0.86
CA LEU A 16 6.71 2.53 0.45
C LEU A 16 7.33 3.35 -0.70
N PHE A 17 8.64 3.51 -0.68
CA PHE A 17 9.40 4.23 -1.71
C PHE A 17 9.33 3.53 -3.08
N LYS A 18 9.20 2.20 -3.11
CA LYS A 18 8.99 1.47 -4.39
C LYS A 18 7.74 1.94 -5.14
N PHE A 19 6.69 2.35 -4.44
CA PHE A 19 5.41 2.81 -5.03
C PHE A 19 5.34 4.34 -5.21
N THR A 20 5.75 5.10 -4.20
CA THR A 20 5.59 6.58 -4.16
C THR A 20 6.83 7.33 -4.65
N GLY A 21 8.02 6.71 -4.53
CA GLY A 21 9.29 7.37 -4.82
C GLY A 21 9.52 8.61 -3.95
N PRO A 22 9.94 9.75 -4.52
CA PRO A 22 10.25 10.96 -3.75
C PRO A 22 9.02 11.59 -3.06
N ASN A 23 7.81 11.26 -3.52
CA ASN A 23 6.56 11.80 -2.97
C ASN A 23 6.23 11.27 -1.58
N LEU A 24 7.00 10.30 -1.07
CA LEU A 24 6.86 9.77 0.29
C LEU A 24 6.98 10.86 1.36
N LYS A 25 7.75 11.93 1.12
CA LYS A 25 7.87 13.06 2.05
C LYS A 25 6.53 13.73 2.33
N HIS A 26 5.68 13.85 1.30
CA HIS A 26 4.35 14.45 1.44
C HIS A 26 3.45 13.63 2.37
N LEU A 27 3.65 12.31 2.47
CA LEU A 27 2.91 11.47 3.42
C LEU A 27 3.26 11.77 4.88
N LEU A 28 4.50 12.18 5.18
CA LEU A 28 4.92 12.46 6.55
C LEU A 28 4.74 13.93 6.93
N GLU A 29 4.96 14.84 5.98
CA GLU A 29 4.92 16.29 6.19
C GLU A 29 3.51 16.88 6.06
N ARG A 30 2.53 16.07 5.62
CA ARG A 30 1.13 16.51 5.57
C ARG A 30 0.65 16.89 6.99
N PRO A 31 0.00 18.06 7.15
CA PRO A 31 -0.64 18.42 8.41
C PRO A 31 -1.73 17.40 8.74
N ALA A 32 -1.63 16.79 9.92
CA ALA A 32 -2.65 15.90 10.44
C ALA A 32 -3.83 16.74 10.94
N VAL A 33 -4.92 16.70 10.17
CA VAL A 33 -6.21 17.33 10.54
C VAL A 33 -7.03 16.40 11.43
N GLU A 34 -6.61 15.13 11.56
CA GLU A 34 -7.27 14.11 12.35
C GLU A 34 -6.91 14.23 13.83
N GLY A 35 -7.79 14.85 14.60
CA GLY A 35 -7.65 14.95 16.05
C GLY A 35 -8.52 16.07 16.64
N PRO A 36 -8.74 16.05 17.96
CA PRO A 36 -9.46 17.10 18.66
C PRO A 36 -8.59 18.35 18.95
N ASP A 37 -7.30 18.29 18.61
CA ASP A 37 -6.35 19.36 18.93
C ASP A 37 -6.45 20.48 17.88
N ALA A 38 -6.41 21.74 18.33
CA ALA A 38 -6.67 22.92 17.48
C ALA A 38 -5.56 23.21 16.46
N GLU A 39 -4.35 22.70 16.70
CA GLU A 39 -3.22 22.82 15.77
C GLU A 39 -3.02 21.51 14.99
N PRO A 40 -2.83 21.57 13.66
CA PRO A 40 -2.57 20.38 12.88
C PRO A 40 -1.24 19.75 13.29
N GLY A 41 -1.34 18.53 13.85
CA GLY A 41 -0.17 17.75 14.26
C GLY A 41 0.58 17.14 13.08
N ARG A 42 1.55 16.26 13.38
CA ARG A 42 2.23 15.44 12.37
C ARG A 42 1.70 14.01 12.39
N TYR A 43 1.78 13.32 11.26
CA TYR A 43 1.55 11.88 11.21
C TYR A 43 2.79 11.12 11.69
N CYS A 44 2.58 10.04 12.43
CA CYS A 44 3.65 9.17 12.91
C CYS A 44 3.33 7.70 12.63
N LEU A 45 4.40 6.91 12.47
CA LEU A 45 4.31 5.46 12.33
C LEU A 45 4.46 4.80 13.70
N ARG A 46 3.54 3.90 14.05
CA ARG A 46 3.57 3.15 15.30
C ARG A 46 3.38 1.67 15.06
N LEU A 47 4.11 0.84 15.81
CA LEU A 47 3.95 -0.60 15.78
C LEU A 47 3.06 -1.08 16.92
N HIS A 48 2.12 -1.96 16.57
CA HIS A 48 1.27 -2.67 17.52
C HIS A 48 0.90 -4.05 16.98
N ARG A 49 1.12 -5.11 17.76
CA ARG A 49 0.86 -6.51 17.37
C ARG A 49 1.42 -6.87 15.97
N ASN A 50 2.67 -6.51 15.71
CA ASN A 50 3.36 -6.69 14.41
C ASN A 50 2.72 -5.94 13.22
N ARG A 51 1.73 -5.08 13.45
CA ARG A 51 1.15 -4.20 12.44
C ARG A 51 1.66 -2.78 12.61
N VAL A 52 1.99 -2.13 11.48
CA VAL A 52 2.42 -0.75 11.41
C VAL A 52 1.22 0.12 11.09
N TYR A 53 0.98 1.11 11.94
CA TYR A 53 -0.12 2.05 11.83
C TYR A 53 0.41 3.44 11.51
N TYR A 54 -0.33 4.15 10.66
CA TYR A 54 -0.17 5.55 10.34
C TYR A 54 -1.29 6.35 10.96
N ALA A 55 -0.93 7.22 11.90
CA ALA A 55 -1.88 7.99 12.67
C ALA A 55 -1.31 9.35 13.09
N ALA A 56 -2.19 10.30 13.32
CA ALA A 56 -1.82 11.58 13.92
C ALA A 56 -1.20 11.39 15.30
N GLU A 57 -0.16 12.17 15.62
CA GLU A 57 0.51 12.10 16.91
C GLU A 57 -0.45 12.36 18.08
N ALA A 58 -1.42 13.26 17.90
CA ALA A 58 -2.49 13.55 18.85
C ALA A 58 -3.28 12.29 19.25
N LEU A 59 -3.68 11.49 18.26
CA LEU A 59 -4.42 10.23 18.49
C LEU A 59 -3.54 9.20 19.21
N VAL A 60 -2.28 9.09 18.81
CA VAL A 60 -1.34 8.15 19.43
C VAL A 60 -1.08 8.51 20.89
N ARG A 61 -0.93 9.80 21.23
CA ARG A 61 -0.76 10.26 22.62
C ARG A 61 -1.93 9.82 23.49
N ARG A 62 -3.17 9.96 23.01
CA ARG A 62 -4.37 9.52 23.74
C ARG A 62 -4.51 8.01 23.81
N ALA A 63 -4.10 7.29 22.77
CA ALA A 63 -4.11 5.83 22.73
C ALA A 63 -3.19 5.20 23.79
N THR A 64 -2.25 5.95 24.38
CA THR A 64 -1.44 5.47 25.51
C THR A 64 -2.26 5.20 26.77
N ALA A 65 -3.44 5.83 26.93
CA ALA A 65 -4.33 5.58 28.05
C ALA A 65 -5.02 4.20 27.98
N VAL A 66 -5.02 3.54 26.82
CA VAL A 66 -5.64 2.22 26.62
C VAL A 66 -4.58 1.12 26.72
N SER A 67 -4.88 0.07 27.50
CA SER A 67 -3.97 -1.06 27.66
C SER A 67 -3.78 -1.85 26.34
N ARG A 68 -2.59 -2.40 26.13
CA ARG A 68 -2.23 -3.15 24.91
C ARG A 68 -3.21 -4.28 24.53
N PRO A 69 -3.79 -5.06 25.47
CA PRO A 69 -4.77 -6.09 25.14
C PRO A 69 -6.11 -5.52 24.66
N ARG A 70 -6.51 -4.35 25.16
CA ARG A 70 -7.79 -3.70 24.82
C ARG A 70 -7.69 -2.83 23.57
N LEU A 71 -6.50 -2.38 23.20
CA LEU A 71 -6.29 -1.59 21.99
C LEU A 71 -6.28 -2.49 20.74
N ALA A 72 -7.28 -2.33 19.87
CA ALA A 72 -7.34 -3.00 18.58
C ALA A 72 -6.33 -2.40 17.57
N GLY A 73 -6.42 -1.08 17.33
CA GLY A 73 -5.55 -0.33 16.42
C GLY A 73 -5.79 1.18 16.55
N VAL A 74 -4.99 1.99 15.85
CA VAL A 74 -5.12 3.45 15.81
C VAL A 74 -4.80 3.95 14.40
N GLY A 75 -5.69 4.72 13.79
CA GLY A 75 -5.51 5.25 12.44
C GLY A 75 -5.51 4.17 11.36
N THR A 76 -4.76 4.38 10.30
CA THR A 76 -4.74 3.50 9.12
C THR A 76 -3.60 2.49 9.23
N PRO A 77 -3.88 1.17 9.21
CA PRO A 77 -2.83 0.17 9.12
C PRO A 77 -2.18 0.24 7.73
N ILE A 78 -0.85 0.32 7.67
CA ILE A 78 -0.12 0.31 6.39
C ILE A 78 0.28 -1.11 6.00
N GLY A 79 0.61 -1.93 6.99
CA GLY A 79 1.14 -3.26 6.73
C GLY A 79 1.50 -3.99 8.01
N LYS A 80 2.10 -5.17 7.84
CA LYS A 80 2.52 -6.04 8.93
C LYS A 80 3.89 -6.62 8.68
N PHE A 81 4.61 -6.89 9.76
CA PHE A 81 5.82 -7.69 9.72
C PHE A 81 5.46 -9.17 9.73
N THR A 82 6.06 -9.92 8.82
CA THR A 82 5.98 -11.39 8.80
C THR A 82 6.82 -11.98 9.92
N HIS A 83 6.62 -13.27 10.23
CA HIS A 83 7.47 -13.98 11.20
C HIS A 83 8.96 -13.97 10.83
N HIS A 84 9.28 -13.88 9.53
CA HIS A 84 10.65 -13.77 9.03
C HIS A 84 11.20 -12.34 9.06
N GLY A 85 10.45 -11.39 9.62
CA GLY A 85 10.87 -9.99 9.78
C GLY A 85 10.77 -9.14 8.52
N ALA A 86 10.13 -9.63 7.45
CA ALA A 86 9.92 -8.84 6.24
C ALA A 86 8.63 -8.02 6.33
N PHE A 87 8.65 -6.77 5.87
CA PHE A 87 7.47 -5.91 5.83
C PHE A 87 6.56 -6.25 4.64
N HIS A 88 5.31 -6.62 4.95
CA HIS A 88 4.26 -6.87 3.99
C HIS A 88 3.25 -5.72 4.02
N LEU A 89 3.05 -5.09 2.85
CA LEU A 89 2.11 -3.98 2.68
C LEU A 89 0.69 -4.55 2.56
N THR A 90 -0.26 -3.99 3.30
CA THR A 90 -1.68 -4.40 3.23
C THR A 90 -2.49 -3.45 2.36
N VAL A 91 -3.65 -3.92 1.90
CA VAL A 91 -4.55 -3.11 1.06
C VAL A 91 -5.05 -1.83 1.72
N HIS A 92 -5.08 -1.74 3.05
CA HIS A 92 -5.46 -0.52 3.77
C HIS A 92 -4.59 0.71 3.44
N ALA A 93 -3.35 0.50 3.00
CA ALA A 93 -2.49 1.59 2.55
C ALA A 93 -2.85 2.12 1.15
N LEU A 94 -3.81 1.51 0.46
CA LEU A 94 -4.13 1.77 -0.94
C LEU A 94 -4.51 3.21 -1.18
N ASP A 95 -5.41 3.79 -0.40
CA ASP A 95 -5.85 5.18 -0.60
C ASP A 95 -4.71 6.18 -0.39
N LEU A 96 -3.91 5.95 0.65
CA LEU A 96 -2.75 6.78 1.00
C LEU A 96 -1.68 6.75 -0.11
N LEU A 97 -1.40 5.56 -0.65
CA LEU A 97 -0.34 5.39 -1.64
C LEU A 97 -0.82 5.69 -3.06
N ALA A 98 -2.06 5.39 -3.41
CA ALA A 98 -2.62 5.65 -4.73
C ALA A 98 -2.58 7.14 -5.07
N ALA A 99 -2.89 8.02 -4.10
CA ALA A 99 -2.82 9.47 -4.29
C ALA A 99 -1.43 9.98 -4.71
N HIS A 100 -0.37 9.34 -4.20
CA HIS A 100 1.02 9.77 -4.41
C HIS A 100 1.85 8.81 -5.28
N ALA A 101 1.22 7.76 -5.82
CA ALA A 101 1.89 6.73 -6.61
C ALA A 101 2.38 7.31 -7.94
N ARG A 102 3.69 7.14 -8.19
CA ARG A 102 4.34 7.59 -9.43
C ARG A 102 4.03 6.68 -10.61
N ARG A 103 3.91 5.37 -10.35
CA ARG A 103 3.73 4.34 -11.38
C ARG A 103 2.40 3.65 -11.17
N ARG A 104 1.54 3.75 -12.19
CA ARG A 104 0.20 3.20 -12.21
C ARG A 104 -0.02 2.31 -13.42
N VAL A 105 -0.89 1.33 -13.26
CA VAL A 105 -1.31 0.38 -14.28
C VAL A 105 -2.83 0.34 -14.30
N TRP A 106 -3.42 0.43 -15.48
CA TRP A 106 -4.87 0.34 -15.67
C TRP A 106 -5.22 -1.00 -16.29
N LEU A 107 -6.24 -1.66 -15.71
CA LEU A 107 -6.79 -2.92 -16.21
C LEU A 107 -7.99 -2.68 -17.10
N LYS A 108 -8.27 -3.62 -18.00
CA LYS A 108 -9.53 -3.65 -18.74
C LYS A 108 -10.69 -4.09 -17.83
N PRO A 109 -11.91 -3.55 -17.98
CA PRO A 109 -13.05 -3.85 -17.09
C PRO A 109 -13.32 -5.35 -16.90
N ASP A 110 -13.28 -6.14 -17.98
CA ASP A 110 -13.54 -7.60 -17.92
C ASP A 110 -12.56 -8.36 -17.03
N THR A 111 -11.37 -7.80 -16.84
CA THR A 111 -10.25 -8.45 -16.15
C THR A 111 -10.00 -7.93 -14.74
N GLU A 112 -10.68 -6.84 -14.34
CA GLU A 112 -10.60 -6.28 -12.99
C GLU A 112 -11.00 -7.31 -11.94
N ARG A 113 -12.06 -8.07 -12.21
CA ARG A 113 -12.53 -9.13 -11.33
C ARG A 113 -11.46 -10.21 -11.07
N SER A 114 -10.67 -10.54 -12.08
CA SER A 114 -9.59 -11.53 -11.93
C SER A 114 -8.52 -11.03 -10.95
N PHE A 115 -8.16 -9.75 -11.03
CA PHE A 115 -7.19 -9.14 -10.11
C PHE A 115 -7.74 -9.05 -8.68
N LEU A 116 -9.01 -8.69 -8.51
CA LEU A 116 -9.70 -8.69 -7.20
C LEU A 116 -9.90 -10.10 -6.62
N PHE A 117 -9.64 -11.15 -7.40
CA PHE A 117 -9.53 -12.52 -6.93
C PHE A 117 -8.09 -12.96 -6.65
N GLY A 118 -7.13 -12.03 -6.60
CA GLY A 118 -5.74 -12.31 -6.21
C GLY A 118 -4.88 -12.86 -7.34
N ASN A 119 -5.35 -12.80 -8.59
CA ASN A 119 -4.56 -13.23 -9.72
C ASN A 119 -3.59 -12.14 -10.19
N SER A 120 -2.44 -12.57 -10.71
CA SER A 120 -1.51 -11.68 -11.39
C SER A 120 -2.06 -11.22 -12.74
N VAL A 121 -1.58 -10.08 -13.22
CA VAL A 121 -2.11 -9.44 -14.43
C VAL A 121 -1.31 -9.93 -15.65
N PRO A 122 -1.95 -10.63 -16.61
CA PRO A 122 -1.35 -10.92 -17.91
C PRO A 122 -1.44 -9.71 -18.84
N LYS A 123 -0.61 -9.70 -19.88
CA LYS A 123 -0.58 -8.62 -20.88
C LYS A 123 -1.96 -8.38 -21.52
N SER A 124 -2.76 -9.41 -21.75
CA SER A 124 -4.12 -9.32 -22.30
C SER A 124 -5.03 -8.38 -21.50
N SER A 125 -4.85 -8.34 -20.17
CA SER A 125 -5.63 -7.57 -19.20
C SER A 125 -5.15 -6.13 -19.05
N LEU A 126 -3.96 -5.83 -19.57
CA LEU A 126 -3.35 -4.51 -19.47
C LEU A 126 -4.02 -3.54 -20.45
N ALA A 127 -4.62 -2.47 -19.94
CA ALA A 127 -5.13 -1.36 -20.76
C ALA A 127 -4.06 -0.29 -20.95
N ARG A 128 -3.49 0.22 -19.85
CA ARG A 128 -2.47 1.28 -19.86
C ARG A 128 -1.40 0.99 -18.81
N ILE A 129 -0.16 1.36 -19.11
CA ILE A 129 0.95 1.34 -18.17
C ILE A 129 1.65 2.70 -18.19
N THR A 130 2.06 3.18 -17.03
CA THR A 130 2.86 4.40 -16.93
C THR A 130 4.20 4.20 -17.63
N GLU A 131 4.61 5.16 -18.45
CA GLU A 131 5.91 5.12 -19.12
C GLU A 131 7.06 5.16 -18.10
N ASN A 132 8.23 4.66 -18.48
CA ASN A 132 9.41 4.52 -17.61
C ASN A 132 9.24 3.57 -16.40
N THR A 133 8.19 2.74 -16.38
CA THR A 133 8.11 1.60 -15.45
C THR A 133 9.19 0.57 -15.81
N LYS A 134 9.99 0.19 -14.82
CA LYS A 134 11.05 -0.84 -14.91
C LYS A 134 10.56 -2.12 -14.23
N ALA A 135 11.19 -3.24 -14.57
CA ALA A 135 10.95 -4.49 -13.85
C ALA A 135 11.37 -4.34 -12.37
N GLY A 136 10.56 -4.87 -11.46
CA GLY A 136 10.75 -4.77 -10.01
C GLY A 136 10.15 -3.52 -9.35
N ASP A 137 9.62 -2.57 -10.13
CA ASP A 137 8.97 -1.39 -9.59
C ASP A 137 7.62 -1.73 -8.92
N GLY A 138 7.32 -1.04 -7.82
CA GLY A 138 5.99 -1.06 -7.23
C GLY A 138 5.03 -0.25 -8.09
N VAL A 139 3.90 -0.85 -8.45
CA VAL A 139 2.84 -0.23 -9.24
C VAL A 139 1.52 -0.28 -8.49
N VAL A 140 0.74 0.79 -8.59
CA VAL A 140 -0.66 0.78 -8.15
C VAL A 140 -1.53 0.36 -9.33
N VAL A 141 -2.37 -0.64 -9.09
CA VAL A 141 -3.31 -1.17 -10.08
C VAL A 141 -4.62 -0.39 -9.94
N MET A 142 -5.09 0.14 -11.05
CA MET A 142 -6.26 0.99 -11.17
C MET A 142 -7.27 0.37 -12.14
N SER A 143 -8.55 0.68 -11.95
CA SER A 143 -9.60 0.46 -12.94
C SER A 143 -9.52 1.48 -14.06
N MET A 144 -10.23 1.25 -15.18
CA MET A 144 -10.37 2.26 -16.24
C MET A 144 -11.05 3.57 -15.77
N ALA A 145 -11.76 3.52 -14.64
CA ALA A 145 -12.43 4.67 -14.03
C ALA A 145 -11.55 5.40 -13.00
N ASP A 146 -10.23 5.18 -13.02
CA ASP A 146 -9.27 5.76 -12.06
C ASP A 146 -9.57 5.41 -10.58
N VAL A 147 -10.20 4.26 -10.35
CA VAL A 147 -10.40 3.72 -8.99
C VAL A 147 -9.24 2.79 -8.63
N PRO A 148 -8.57 2.98 -7.47
CA PRO A 148 -7.48 2.09 -7.07
C PRO A 148 -8.02 0.71 -6.68
N LEU A 149 -7.45 -0.33 -7.27
CA LEU A 149 -7.84 -1.73 -7.04
C LEU A 149 -6.86 -2.47 -6.12
N GLY A 150 -5.60 -2.07 -6.10
CA GLY A 150 -4.59 -2.72 -5.28
C GLY A 150 -3.14 -2.40 -5.65
N PHE A 151 -2.24 -3.24 -5.16
CA PHE A 151 -0.80 -3.15 -5.37
C PHE A 151 -0.29 -4.31 -6.22
N GLY A 152 0.73 -4.01 -7.02
CA GLY A 152 1.48 -5.02 -7.74
C GLY A 152 2.95 -4.65 -7.91
N ILE A 153 3.72 -5.60 -8.42
CA ILE A 153 5.12 -5.41 -8.83
C ILE A 153 5.19 -5.62 -10.34
N ALA A 154 5.77 -4.66 -11.06
CA ALA A 154 6.00 -4.80 -12.48
C ALA A 154 6.96 -5.96 -12.76
N ALA A 155 6.50 -7.00 -13.46
CA ALA A 155 7.33 -8.13 -13.86
C ALA A 155 8.27 -7.76 -15.03
N ARG A 156 7.86 -6.77 -15.83
CA ARG A 156 8.51 -6.34 -17.07
C ARG A 156 8.52 -4.82 -17.16
N SER A 157 9.46 -4.27 -17.95
CA SER A 157 9.47 -2.83 -18.22
C SER A 157 8.29 -2.42 -19.10
N ALA A 158 7.94 -1.13 -19.11
CA ALA A 158 6.88 -0.60 -19.97
C ALA A 158 7.14 -0.88 -21.47
N GLN A 159 8.41 -0.91 -21.89
CA GLN A 159 8.79 -1.23 -23.27
C GLN A 159 8.65 -2.73 -23.56
N ASP A 160 9.08 -3.58 -22.63
CA ASP A 160 8.96 -5.04 -22.77
C ASP A 160 7.51 -5.49 -22.73
N CYS A 161 6.67 -4.84 -21.92
CA CYS A 161 5.23 -5.04 -21.89
C CYS A 161 4.55 -4.74 -23.24
N ARG A 162 5.16 -3.98 -24.15
CA ARG A 162 4.61 -3.76 -25.51
C ARG A 162 4.95 -4.91 -26.46
N LYS A 163 6.05 -5.62 -26.20
CA LYS A 163 6.57 -6.73 -27.03
C LYS A 163 6.22 -8.12 -26.48
N ALA A 164 5.76 -8.19 -25.23
CA ALA A 164 5.46 -9.43 -24.55
C ALA A 164 4.21 -10.12 -25.12
N ASP A 165 4.19 -11.45 -25.04
CA ASP A 165 3.05 -12.27 -25.44
C ASP A 165 1.80 -11.93 -24.64
N THR A 166 0.64 -12.14 -25.26
CA THR A 166 -0.69 -11.88 -24.68
C THR A 166 -0.89 -12.52 -23.31
N ASN A 167 -0.32 -13.71 -23.08
CA ASN A 167 -0.44 -14.46 -21.82
C ASN A 167 0.71 -14.19 -20.84
N ALA A 168 1.73 -13.42 -21.22
CA ALA A 168 2.85 -13.12 -20.35
C ALA A 168 2.38 -12.27 -19.16
N VAL A 169 2.80 -12.65 -17.95
CA VAL A 169 2.55 -11.86 -16.74
C VAL A 169 3.33 -10.55 -16.81
N VAL A 170 2.61 -9.43 -16.64
CA VAL A 170 3.17 -8.08 -16.69
C VAL A 170 3.20 -7.43 -15.31
N VAL A 171 2.24 -7.75 -14.44
CA VAL A 171 2.22 -7.29 -13.05
C VAL A 171 1.97 -8.48 -12.14
N LEU A 172 2.88 -8.70 -11.20
CA LEU A 172 2.72 -9.65 -10.11
C LEU A 172 1.80 -9.03 -9.07
N HIS A 173 0.75 -9.75 -8.70
CA HIS A 173 -0.16 -9.35 -7.63
C HIS A 173 0.59 -9.26 -6.28
N GLN A 174 0.20 -8.30 -5.44
CA GLN A 174 0.70 -8.18 -4.07
C GLN A 174 -0.44 -8.10 -3.05
N ALA A 175 -1.41 -7.21 -3.29
CA ALA A 175 -2.60 -7.03 -2.46
C ALA A 175 -3.70 -6.37 -3.29
N ASP A 176 -4.96 -6.64 -2.97
CA ASP A 176 -6.12 -6.12 -3.71
C ASP A 176 -7.31 -5.82 -2.79
N ALA A 177 -8.22 -4.96 -3.24
CA ALA A 177 -9.43 -4.59 -2.50
C ALA A 177 -10.38 -5.76 -2.23
N GLY A 178 -10.32 -6.83 -3.02
CA GLY A 178 -11.07 -8.05 -2.75
C GLY A 178 -10.58 -8.81 -1.51
N GLU A 179 -9.41 -8.48 -0.95
CA GLU A 179 -8.96 -9.04 0.32
C GLU A 179 -9.88 -8.65 1.49
N TYR A 180 -10.57 -7.51 1.43
CA TYR A 180 -11.54 -7.11 2.45
C TYR A 180 -12.66 -8.14 2.65
N LEU A 181 -13.06 -8.83 1.58
CA LEU A 181 -14.10 -9.85 1.62
C LEU A 181 -13.54 -11.26 1.85
N ARG A 182 -12.28 -11.50 1.51
CA ARG A 182 -11.69 -12.86 1.50
C ARG A 182 -10.80 -13.15 2.69
N LYS A 183 -10.25 -12.12 3.33
CA LYS A 183 -9.25 -12.20 4.41
C LYS A 183 -9.63 -11.31 5.58
N GLU A 184 -10.93 -11.22 5.88
CA GLU A 184 -11.47 -10.36 6.94
C GLU A 184 -10.78 -10.61 8.29
N GLU A 185 -10.64 -11.87 8.71
CA GLU A 185 -9.97 -12.25 9.97
C GLU A 185 -8.47 -11.87 10.03
N GLU A 186 -7.79 -11.87 8.88
CA GLU A 186 -6.37 -11.55 8.81
C GLU A 186 -6.12 -10.03 8.78
N LEU A 187 -7.12 -9.27 8.34
CA LEU A 187 -7.12 -7.81 8.23
C LEU A 187 -7.61 -7.13 9.52
N MET A 188 -8.58 -7.71 10.24
CA MET A 188 -9.02 -7.25 11.58
C MET A 188 -8.01 -7.58 12.68
#